data_AF-A0A3R7BNM9-F1
#
_entry.id   AF-A0A3R7BNM9-F1
#
_cell.length_a   1.000
_cell.length_b   1.000
_cell.length_c   1.000
_cell.angle_alpha   90.00
_cell.angle_beta   90.00
_cell.angle_gamma   90.00
#
_symmetry.space_group_name_H-M   'P 1'
#
loop_
_entity.id
_entity.type
_entity.pdbx_description
1 polymer ?
#
loop_
_entity_poly.entity_id
_entity_poly.type
_entity_poly.pdbx_seq_one_letter_code
_entity_poly.pdbx_strand_id
1 'polypeptide(L)'
;MKKIWAIGVIAVLIVSGIGLITATGDRPTDGVVPPTNPPEYPPINRSEEASVASTPERPVAPTEKGSTEWEELIAVGFYPQERRLCAVIHIKKPSGYNGENEYVHFWADWNNDGDYNDWGEDLGATYVPVTDPGAVPLPLEYSVYKDIIPRADVGSVVHVNATLGYGYDLNPNCGNSIETWIRIDPIR
;
A
#
# COMPACT_ATOMS: atom_id res chain seq x y z
N MET A 1 9.62 -52.35 -27.01
CA MET A 1 8.17 -52.57 -27.27
C MET A 1 7.41 -52.15 -26.01
N LYS A 2 6.87 -50.91 -25.93
CA LYS A 2 5.42 -50.59 -25.83
C LYS A 2 4.62 -51.68 -25.06
N LYS A 3 3.96 -51.41 -23.92
CA LYS A 3 2.69 -50.65 -23.70
C LYS A 3 2.50 -50.45 -22.16
N ILE A 4 2.37 -49.24 -21.54
CA ILE A 4 1.17 -48.41 -21.18
C ILE A 4 -0.10 -49.26 -20.83
N TRP A 5 -0.85 -49.15 -19.71
CA TRP A 5 -1.58 -48.05 -18.99
C TRP A 5 -1.93 -48.54 -17.54
N ALA A 6 -2.43 -47.79 -16.54
CA ALA A 6 -3.31 -46.63 -16.49
C ALA A 6 -3.21 -45.88 -15.13
N ILE A 7 -3.42 -44.56 -15.16
CA ILE A 7 -3.55 -43.66 -14.00
C ILE A 7 -5.03 -43.67 -13.57
N GLY A 8 -5.29 -43.93 -12.29
CA GLY A 8 -6.62 -43.86 -11.71
C GLY A 8 -7.06 -42.41 -11.49
N VAL A 9 -8.17 -42.02 -12.10
CA VAL A 9 -8.92 -40.80 -11.79
C VAL A 9 -9.97 -41.16 -10.75
N ILE A 10 -9.88 -40.60 -9.55
CA ILE A 10 -10.94 -40.67 -8.55
C ILE A 10 -11.86 -39.48 -8.79
N ALA A 11 -13.04 -39.75 -9.35
CA ALA A 11 -14.16 -38.82 -9.37
C ALA A 11 -14.87 -38.88 -8.01
N VAL A 12 -14.90 -37.76 -7.29
CA VAL A 12 -15.77 -37.60 -6.11
C VAL A 12 -17.09 -37.03 -6.59
N LEU A 13 -18.12 -37.88 -6.63
CA LEU A 13 -19.53 -37.50 -6.76
C LEU A 13 -20.01 -37.00 -5.39
N ILE A 14 -20.38 -35.72 -5.28
CA ILE A 14 -21.21 -35.25 -4.17
C ILE A 14 -22.65 -35.16 -4.68
N VAL A 15 -23.46 -36.07 -4.16
CA VAL A 15 -24.90 -36.18 -4.40
C VAL A 15 -25.64 -35.12 -3.58
N SER A 16 -26.65 -34.56 -4.23
CA SER A 16 -27.71 -33.66 -3.77
C SER A 16 -28.17 -33.82 -2.32
N GLY A 17 -28.34 -32.69 -1.64
CA GLY A 17 -29.09 -32.57 -0.38
C GLY A 17 -29.71 -31.17 -0.26
N ILE A 18 -30.83 -30.94 -0.96
CA ILE A 18 -31.71 -29.78 -0.75
C ILE A 18 -32.45 -30.01 0.57
N GLY A 19 -32.02 -29.32 1.62
CA GLY A 19 -32.76 -29.19 2.87
C GLY A 19 -33.83 -28.12 2.73
N LEU A 20 -35.09 -28.56 2.67
CA LEU A 20 -36.28 -27.72 2.72
C LEU A 20 -36.48 -27.25 4.17
N ILE A 21 -36.18 -25.98 4.45
CA ILE A 21 -36.63 -25.32 5.69
C ILE A 21 -37.95 -24.59 5.38
N THR A 22 -39.04 -25.16 5.86
CA THR A 22 -40.35 -24.49 5.95
C THR A 22 -40.29 -23.47 7.09
N ALA A 23 -40.24 -22.18 6.74
CA ALA A 23 -40.59 -21.10 7.65
C ALA A 23 -41.88 -20.44 7.15
N THR A 24 -43.00 -20.88 7.72
CA THR A 24 -44.27 -20.14 7.68
C THR A 24 -44.10 -18.90 8.54
N GLY A 25 -44.05 -17.73 7.90
CA GLY A 25 -44.06 -16.44 8.56
C GLY A 25 -44.62 -15.41 7.59
N ASP A 26 -45.88 -15.04 7.82
CA ASP A 26 -46.60 -14.00 7.09
C ASP A 26 -45.76 -12.73 6.96
N ARG A 27 -45.55 -12.25 5.72
CA ARG A 27 -45.08 -10.90 5.43
C ARG A 27 -46.08 -10.20 4.53
N PRO A 28 -46.50 -8.97 4.87
CA PRO A 28 -47.46 -8.21 4.08
C PRO A 28 -46.85 -7.81 2.74
N THR A 29 -47.66 -7.87 1.68
CA THR A 29 -47.28 -7.50 0.32
C THR A 29 -47.14 -5.98 0.21
N ASP A 30 -45.91 -5.47 0.34
CA ASP A 30 -45.59 -4.12 -0.12
C ASP A 30 -45.30 -4.17 -1.63
N GLY A 31 -46.03 -3.35 -2.37
CA GLY A 31 -46.13 -3.37 -3.82
C GLY A 31 -44.78 -3.20 -4.53
N VAL A 32 -44.54 -4.06 -5.52
CA VAL A 32 -43.46 -3.92 -6.49
C VAL A 32 -43.77 -2.72 -7.39
N VAL A 33 -43.09 -1.60 -7.17
CA VAL A 33 -43.01 -0.50 -8.14
C VAL A 33 -41.93 -0.88 -9.17
N PRO A 34 -42.21 -0.83 -10.48
CA PRO A 34 -41.19 -1.10 -11.49
C PRO A 34 -40.05 -0.06 -11.41
N PRO A 35 -38.81 -0.40 -11.81
CA PRO A 35 -37.70 0.55 -11.75
C PRO A 35 -38.01 1.75 -12.65
N THR A 36 -38.11 2.92 -12.04
CA THR A 36 -38.14 4.21 -12.74
C THR A 36 -36.80 4.41 -13.46
N ASN A 37 -36.83 4.91 -14.70
CA ASN A 37 -35.63 5.28 -15.45
C ASN A 37 -34.67 6.11 -14.58
N PRO A 38 -33.34 5.94 -14.73
CA PRO A 38 -32.37 6.80 -14.05
C PRO A 38 -32.62 8.26 -14.43
N PRO A 39 -32.35 9.22 -13.52
CA PRO A 39 -32.55 10.62 -13.82
C PRO A 39 -31.68 11.01 -15.03
N GLU A 40 -32.32 11.57 -16.04
CA GLU A 40 -31.64 12.13 -17.20
C GLU A 40 -30.85 13.35 -16.73
N TYR A 41 -29.52 13.25 -16.73
CA TYR A 41 -28.67 14.38 -16.39
C TYR A 41 -28.84 15.46 -17.46
N PRO A 42 -29.05 16.74 -17.07
CA PRO A 42 -29.12 17.80 -18.05
C PRO A 42 -27.80 17.87 -18.85
N PRO A 43 -27.85 18.22 -20.15
CA PRO A 43 -26.65 18.38 -20.94
C PRO A 43 -25.75 19.43 -20.30
N ILE A 44 -24.49 19.07 -20.07
CA ILE A 44 -23.47 19.99 -19.55
C ILE A 44 -23.34 21.19 -20.49
N ASN A 45 -23.65 22.38 -19.96
CA ASN A 45 -23.48 23.62 -20.72
C ASN A 45 -21.98 23.98 -20.77
N ARG A 46 -21.32 23.62 -21.87
CA ARG A 46 -19.87 23.81 -22.08
C ARG A 46 -19.42 25.30 -22.02
N SER A 47 -20.34 26.25 -21.97
CA SER A 47 -19.98 27.67 -21.81
C SER A 47 -19.80 28.12 -20.35
N GLU A 48 -20.08 27.28 -19.35
CA GLU A 48 -19.89 27.60 -17.92
C GLU A 48 -18.60 27.01 -17.32
N GLU A 49 -17.91 26.11 -18.03
CA GLU A 49 -16.60 25.57 -17.61
C GLU A 49 -15.47 26.62 -17.68
N ALA A 50 -15.70 27.76 -18.34
CA ALA A 50 -14.67 28.79 -18.53
C ALA A 50 -14.56 29.81 -17.38
N SER A 51 -15.35 29.69 -16.30
CA SER A 51 -15.31 30.67 -15.19
C SER A 51 -15.30 30.06 -13.79
N VAL A 52 -14.96 28.78 -13.63
CA VAL A 52 -14.56 28.28 -12.31
C VAL A 52 -13.17 28.84 -12.03
N ALA A 53 -13.14 30.04 -11.47
CA ALA A 53 -11.96 30.59 -10.86
C ALA A 53 -11.41 29.53 -9.89
N SER A 54 -10.15 29.16 -10.11
CA SER A 54 -9.38 28.28 -9.25
C SER A 54 -9.64 28.68 -7.80
N THR A 55 -10.33 27.81 -7.06
CA THR A 55 -10.34 27.93 -5.60
C THR A 55 -8.86 27.94 -5.21
N PRO A 56 -8.36 28.95 -4.46
CA PRO A 56 -6.97 28.92 -4.04
C PRO A 56 -6.76 27.59 -3.33
N GLU A 57 -5.90 26.74 -3.89
CA GLU A 57 -5.45 25.51 -3.24
C GLU A 57 -5.12 25.91 -1.81
N ARG A 58 -5.84 25.31 -0.86
CA ARG A 58 -5.58 25.55 0.56
C ARG A 58 -4.07 25.34 0.73
N PRO A 59 -3.31 26.32 1.28
CA PRO A 59 -1.87 26.14 1.46
C PRO A 59 -1.67 24.80 2.14
N VAL A 60 -1.06 23.86 1.43
CA VAL A 60 -0.62 22.61 2.04
C VAL A 60 0.32 23.07 3.13
N ALA A 61 -0.07 22.85 4.39
CA ALA A 61 0.76 23.22 5.51
C ALA A 61 2.17 22.67 5.25
N PRO A 62 3.25 23.42 5.58
CA PRO A 62 4.59 22.91 5.36
C PRO A 62 4.69 21.52 5.96
N THR A 63 4.98 20.54 5.10
CA THR A 63 5.37 19.20 5.49
C THR A 63 6.40 19.32 6.59
N GLU A 64 6.02 19.04 7.84
CA GLU A 64 6.97 19.08 8.95
C GLU A 64 7.97 17.93 8.73
N LYS A 65 9.22 18.30 8.42
CA LYS A 65 10.32 17.34 8.31
C LYS A 65 10.53 16.72 9.69
N GLY A 66 10.42 15.40 9.78
CA GLY A 66 10.64 14.65 11.01
C GLY A 66 12.04 14.91 11.57
N SER A 67 12.17 14.81 12.90
CA SER A 67 13.49 14.93 13.53
C SER A 67 14.44 13.88 12.97
N THR A 68 15.70 14.29 12.76
CA THR A 68 16.78 13.40 12.29
C THR A 68 17.96 13.37 13.27
N GLU A 69 17.74 13.85 14.50
CA GLU A 69 18.79 13.96 15.51
C GLU A 69 19.24 12.57 16.01
N TRP A 70 18.28 11.65 16.13
CA TRP A 70 18.44 10.33 16.72
C TRP A 70 18.57 9.27 15.65
N GLU A 71 17.65 9.28 14.69
CA GLU A 71 17.60 8.36 13.58
C GLU A 71 17.38 9.08 12.26
N GLU A 72 17.89 8.53 11.17
CA GLU A 72 17.64 9.08 9.84
C GLU A 72 17.45 7.98 8.82
N LEU A 73 16.41 8.09 8.00
CA LEU A 73 16.28 7.28 6.81
C LEU A 73 17.24 7.83 5.75
N ILE A 74 18.16 7.01 5.27
CA ILE A 74 19.24 7.47 4.38
C ILE A 74 19.22 6.84 2.99
N ALA A 75 18.52 5.70 2.82
CA ALA A 75 18.38 5.07 1.52
C ALA A 75 17.09 4.25 1.43
N VAL A 76 16.56 4.17 0.22
CA VAL A 76 15.46 3.29 -0.18
C VAL A 76 15.85 2.61 -1.49
N GLY A 77 15.57 1.31 -1.60
CA GLY A 77 15.89 0.52 -2.78
C GLY A 77 15.00 -0.70 -2.93
N PHE A 78 15.23 -1.47 -3.99
CA PHE A 78 14.51 -2.71 -4.27
C PHE A 78 15.48 -3.84 -4.51
N TYR A 79 15.21 -4.98 -3.87
CA TYR A 79 15.96 -6.21 -4.04
C TYR A 79 15.14 -7.18 -4.92
N PRO A 80 15.39 -7.21 -6.24
CA PRO A 80 14.49 -7.85 -7.21
C PRO A 80 14.42 -9.37 -7.07
N GLN A 81 15.48 -10.01 -6.56
CA GLN A 81 15.55 -11.46 -6.37
C GLN A 81 14.53 -11.95 -5.33
N GLU A 82 14.24 -11.14 -4.32
CA GLU A 82 13.30 -11.45 -3.24
C GLU A 82 12.00 -10.63 -3.33
N ARG A 83 11.89 -9.72 -4.29
CA ARG A 83 10.74 -8.83 -4.49
C ARG A 83 10.42 -8.02 -3.24
N ARG A 84 11.45 -7.38 -2.68
CA ARG A 84 11.32 -6.58 -1.46
C ARG A 84 11.90 -5.19 -1.60
N LEU A 85 11.17 -4.23 -1.06
CA LEU A 85 11.73 -2.92 -0.77
C LEU A 85 12.64 -3.04 0.44
N CYS A 86 13.69 -2.24 0.43
CA CYS A 86 14.66 -2.10 1.49
C CYS A 86 14.78 -0.62 1.83
N ALA A 87 14.79 -0.29 3.11
CA ALA A 87 15.21 1.02 3.58
C ALA A 87 16.36 0.87 4.57
N VAL A 88 17.24 1.88 4.62
CA VAL A 88 18.39 1.91 5.53
C VAL A 88 18.21 3.06 6.51
N ILE A 89 18.31 2.73 7.80
CA ILE A 89 18.18 3.65 8.93
C ILE A 89 19.56 3.84 9.56
N HIS A 90 19.96 5.09 9.76
CA HIS A 90 21.13 5.49 10.56
C HIS A 90 20.71 5.76 11.99
N ILE A 91 21.27 5.01 12.93
CA ILE A 91 21.17 5.25 14.38
C ILE A 91 22.39 6.06 14.81
N LYS A 92 22.15 7.28 15.31
CA LYS A 92 23.19 8.31 15.48
C LYS A 92 23.64 8.52 16.92
N LYS A 93 22.90 8.00 17.90
CA LYS A 93 23.22 8.16 19.33
C LYS A 93 23.55 6.81 19.97
N PRO A 94 24.34 6.79 21.05
CA PRO A 94 24.69 5.54 21.74
C PRO A 94 23.59 5.03 22.67
N SER A 95 22.61 5.86 23.03
CA SER A 95 21.57 5.51 24.01
C SER A 95 20.38 6.47 23.93
N GLY A 96 19.16 5.97 24.15
CA GLY A 96 17.90 6.73 24.18
C GLY A 96 16.78 6.08 23.37
N TYR A 97 17.02 4.89 22.80
CA TYR A 97 16.05 4.14 21.99
C TYR A 97 15.23 3.15 22.83
N ASN A 98 15.66 2.84 24.06
CA ASN A 98 14.92 2.06 25.07
C ASN A 98 14.38 0.68 24.59
N GLY A 99 14.89 0.13 23.49
CA GLY A 99 14.38 -1.11 22.91
C GLY A 99 13.08 -0.95 22.11
N GLU A 100 12.77 0.27 21.67
CA GLU A 100 11.61 0.55 20.82
C GLU A 100 11.84 0.12 19.37
N ASN A 101 10.74 0.01 18.63
CA ASN A 101 10.76 -0.38 17.23
C ASN A 101 10.84 0.88 16.37
N GLU A 102 11.79 0.91 15.45
CA GLU A 102 11.83 1.90 14.38
C GLU A 102 10.96 1.41 13.23
N TYR A 103 9.87 2.13 12.93
CA TYR A 103 8.95 1.77 11.87
C TYR A 103 9.28 2.51 10.58
N VAL A 104 9.27 1.78 9.47
CA VAL A 104 9.33 2.35 8.13
C VAL A 104 8.09 1.93 7.36
N HIS A 105 7.38 2.92 6.83
CA HIS A 105 6.22 2.74 6.00
C HIS A 105 6.58 3.02 4.55
N PHE A 106 6.08 2.20 3.63
CA PHE A 106 6.39 2.29 2.21
C PHE A 106 5.13 2.61 1.39
N TRP A 107 5.30 3.43 0.36
CA TRP A 107 4.30 3.71 -0.66
C TRP A 107 4.89 3.58 -2.07
N ALA A 108 4.05 3.27 -3.03
CA ALA A 108 4.41 3.22 -4.44
C ALA A 108 3.30 3.86 -5.28
N ASP A 109 3.64 4.94 -5.97
CA ASP A 109 2.80 5.60 -6.97
C ASP A 109 2.85 4.73 -8.24
N TRP A 110 1.84 3.88 -8.39
CA TRP A 110 1.81 2.87 -9.45
C TRP A 110 1.31 3.44 -10.78
N ASN A 111 0.47 4.46 -10.71
CA ASN A 111 -0.16 5.08 -11.87
C ASN A 111 0.62 6.32 -12.38
N ASN A 112 1.62 6.75 -11.61
CA ASN A 112 2.50 7.87 -11.85
C ASN A 112 1.80 9.22 -11.92
N ASP A 113 0.81 9.45 -11.06
CA ASP A 113 0.04 10.68 -10.99
C ASP A 113 0.56 11.71 -9.97
N GLY A 114 1.58 11.33 -9.19
CA GLY A 114 2.26 12.21 -8.25
C GLY A 114 1.65 12.23 -6.85
N ASP A 115 0.73 11.32 -6.53
CA ASP A 115 0.31 11.08 -5.15
C ASP A 115 0.36 9.58 -4.75
N TYR A 116 -0.18 9.25 -3.57
CA TYR A 116 -0.17 7.90 -3.00
C TYR A 116 -1.55 7.49 -2.45
N ASN A 117 -2.62 8.08 -2.98
CA ASN A 117 -3.99 7.94 -2.46
C ASN A 117 -4.80 6.87 -3.19
N ASP A 118 -4.22 6.23 -4.20
CA ASP A 118 -4.91 5.21 -4.97
C ASP A 118 -4.86 3.82 -4.33
N TRP A 119 -5.75 2.97 -4.82
CA TRP A 119 -5.83 1.58 -4.36
C TRP A 119 -4.51 0.84 -4.63
N GLY A 120 -3.90 0.37 -3.55
CA GLY A 120 -2.68 -0.44 -3.58
C GLY A 120 -1.38 0.37 -3.55
N GLU A 121 -1.44 1.69 -3.41
CA GLU A 121 -0.25 2.55 -3.29
C GLU A 121 0.31 2.58 -1.88
N ASP A 122 -0.55 2.40 -0.87
CA ASP A 122 -0.12 2.06 0.48
C ASP A 122 0.35 0.61 0.56
N LEU A 123 1.66 0.41 0.72
CA LEU A 123 2.28 -0.91 0.86
C LEU A 123 2.36 -1.35 2.33
N GLY A 124 2.17 -0.43 3.26
CA GLY A 124 2.16 -0.64 4.71
C GLY A 124 3.53 -0.57 5.37
N ALA A 125 3.51 -0.56 6.71
CA ALA A 125 4.69 -0.51 7.55
C ALA A 125 5.40 -1.86 7.76
N THR A 126 6.65 -1.76 8.17
CA THR A 126 7.53 -2.81 8.72
C THR A 126 8.42 -2.16 9.78
N TYR A 127 9.18 -2.93 10.54
CA TYR A 127 10.00 -2.36 11.62
C TYR A 127 11.26 -3.16 11.90
N VAL A 128 12.17 -2.52 12.63
CA VAL A 128 13.33 -3.16 13.25
C VAL A 128 13.38 -2.78 14.73
N PRO A 129 13.58 -3.74 15.65
CA PRO A 129 13.79 -3.42 17.05
C PRO A 129 15.18 -2.78 17.22
N VAL A 130 15.23 -1.60 17.84
CA VAL A 130 16.48 -0.87 18.09
C VAL A 130 16.71 -0.77 19.60
N THR A 131 17.77 -1.42 20.06
CA THR A 131 18.27 -1.25 21.43
C THR A 131 19.41 -0.25 21.46
N ASP A 132 19.66 0.36 22.62
CA ASP A 132 20.79 1.24 22.86
C ASP A 132 22.12 0.58 22.44
N PRO A 133 22.83 1.12 21.43
CA PRO A 133 24.07 0.51 20.93
C PRO A 133 25.22 0.56 21.93
N GLY A 134 25.21 1.50 22.88
CA GLY A 134 26.31 1.72 23.81
C GLY A 134 27.56 2.28 23.13
N ALA A 135 28.74 1.86 23.60
CA ALA A 135 30.04 2.38 23.15
C ALA A 135 30.55 1.72 21.86
N VAL A 136 29.72 1.68 20.81
CA VAL A 136 30.10 1.23 19.47
C VAL A 136 30.38 2.41 18.54
N PRO A 137 31.11 2.22 17.43
CA PRO A 137 31.21 3.24 16.38
C PRO A 137 29.83 3.57 15.81
N LEU A 138 29.56 4.86 15.58
CA LEU A 138 28.32 5.38 15.04
C LEU A 138 28.57 6.17 13.75
N PRO A 139 27.59 6.26 12.82
CA PRO A 139 26.23 5.69 12.93
C PRO A 139 26.20 4.16 12.80
N LEU A 140 25.23 3.54 13.46
CA LEU A 140 24.90 2.13 13.26
C LEU A 140 23.80 2.03 12.20
N GLU A 141 23.95 1.14 11.22
CA GLU A 141 22.99 0.99 10.13
C GLU A 141 22.08 -0.22 10.35
N TYR A 142 20.77 -0.02 10.21
CA TYR A 142 19.79 -1.09 10.13
C TYR A 142 19.15 -1.12 8.76
N SER A 143 19.02 -2.31 8.18
CA SER A 143 18.21 -2.54 6.98
C SER A 143 16.85 -3.09 7.41
N VAL A 144 15.79 -2.49 6.90
CA VAL A 144 14.41 -2.96 7.09
C VAL A 144 13.80 -3.30 5.74
N TYR A 145 13.06 -4.41 5.70
CA TYR A 145 12.54 -4.96 4.47
C TYR A 145 11.02 -5.04 4.47
N LYS A 146 10.45 -4.81 3.28
CA LYS A 146 9.03 -4.97 3.01
C LYS A 146 8.85 -5.78 1.74
N ASP A 147 8.31 -6.98 1.87
CA ASP A 147 7.96 -7.80 0.72
C ASP A 147 6.77 -7.17 -0.01
N ILE A 148 6.84 -7.16 -1.34
CA ILE A 148 5.81 -6.59 -2.20
C ILE A 148 5.43 -7.57 -3.31
N ILE A 149 4.28 -7.35 -3.92
CA ILE A 149 3.88 -8.03 -5.16
C ILE A 149 3.99 -7.00 -6.29
N PRO A 150 5.05 -7.06 -7.13
CA PRO A 150 5.16 -6.22 -8.30
C PRO A 150 3.94 -6.34 -9.20
N ARG A 151 3.39 -5.19 -9.59
CA ARG A 151 2.23 -5.09 -10.47
C ARG A 151 2.62 -5.35 -11.92
N ALA A 152 1.82 -6.15 -12.61
CA ALA A 152 2.03 -6.50 -14.03
C ALA A 152 1.28 -5.59 -15.00
N ASP A 153 0.34 -4.81 -14.47
CA ASP A 153 -0.52 -3.89 -15.19
C ASP A 153 0.07 -2.48 -15.34
N VAL A 154 1.25 -2.22 -14.75
CA VAL A 154 1.91 -0.91 -14.75
C VAL A 154 3.35 -0.96 -15.28
N GLY A 155 3.93 0.21 -15.53
CA GLY A 155 5.32 0.33 -15.98
C GLY A 155 6.33 -0.21 -14.95
N SER A 156 7.56 -0.49 -15.39
CA SER A 156 8.60 -1.06 -14.51
C SER A 156 9.41 -0.01 -13.74
N VAL A 157 9.07 1.28 -13.84
CA VAL A 157 9.73 2.36 -13.11
C VAL A 157 8.64 3.06 -12.31
N VAL A 158 8.82 3.08 -10.99
CA VAL A 158 7.79 3.42 -10.01
C VAL A 158 8.35 4.46 -9.06
N HIS A 159 7.57 5.48 -8.74
CA HIS A 159 7.94 6.46 -7.73
C HIS A 159 7.60 5.89 -6.34
N VAL A 160 8.61 5.76 -5.49
CA VAL A 160 8.50 5.09 -4.19
C VAL A 160 8.85 6.08 -3.10
N ASN A 161 8.00 6.13 -2.08
CA ASN A 161 8.27 6.84 -0.84
C ASN A 161 8.49 5.81 0.29
N ALA A 162 9.43 6.11 1.18
CA ALA A 162 9.45 5.50 2.49
C ALA A 162 9.59 6.56 3.58
N THR A 163 8.84 6.41 4.67
CA THR A 163 8.85 7.31 5.82
C THR A 163 9.22 6.55 7.08
N LEU A 164 10.26 7.02 7.77
CA LEU A 164 10.62 6.59 9.12
C LEU A 164 9.86 7.43 10.15
N GLY A 165 9.25 6.78 11.13
CA GLY A 165 8.57 7.49 12.21
C GLY A 165 7.77 6.57 13.14
N TYR A 166 7.00 7.19 14.03
CA TYR A 166 6.17 6.51 15.02
C TYR A 166 4.70 6.89 14.81
N GLY A 167 3.82 5.89 14.65
CA GLY A 167 2.37 6.11 14.61
C GLY A 167 1.90 7.03 13.48
N TYR A 168 1.47 8.26 13.82
CA TYR A 168 0.85 9.22 12.90
C TYR A 168 1.84 9.94 11.96
N ASP A 169 3.15 9.81 12.21
CA ASP A 169 4.21 10.38 11.36
C ASP A 169 4.47 9.54 10.10
N LEU A 170 3.81 8.38 9.97
CA LEU A 170 3.89 7.51 8.80
C LEU A 170 2.93 7.98 7.70
N ASN A 171 3.19 9.18 7.16
CA ASN A 171 2.52 9.71 5.97
C ASN A 171 3.60 10.00 4.91
N PRO A 172 3.34 9.69 3.62
CA PRO A 172 4.35 9.90 2.57
C PRO A 172 4.75 11.38 2.44
N ASN A 173 3.83 12.29 2.76
CA ASN A 173 4.03 13.73 2.67
C ASN A 173 4.55 14.36 3.98
N CYS A 174 5.00 13.58 4.97
CA CYS A 174 5.63 14.13 6.16
C CYS A 174 6.77 13.29 6.74
N GLY A 175 7.47 13.85 7.72
CA GLY A 175 8.40 13.08 8.53
C GLY A 175 9.81 12.94 7.94
N ASN A 176 10.48 11.89 8.38
CA ASN A 176 11.84 11.51 7.99
C ASN A 176 11.74 10.55 6.80
N SER A 177 11.49 11.12 5.61
CA SER A 177 11.13 10.37 4.42
C SER A 177 12.14 10.49 3.28
N ILE A 178 12.15 9.49 2.42
CA ILE A 178 12.90 9.44 1.16
C ILE A 178 11.94 9.09 0.04
N GLU A 179 11.96 9.92 -1.00
CA GLU A 179 11.30 9.66 -2.27
C GLU A 179 12.34 9.36 -3.34
N THR A 180 12.09 8.32 -4.14
CA THR A 180 13.00 7.94 -5.21
C THR A 180 12.31 7.12 -6.28
N TRP A 181 12.86 7.17 -7.48
CA TRP A 181 12.41 6.37 -8.61
C TRP A 181 13.13 5.02 -8.61
N ILE A 182 12.36 3.94 -8.58
CA ILE A 182 12.89 2.59 -8.49
C ILE A 182 12.42 1.77 -9.69
N ARG A 183 13.33 1.00 -10.27
CA ARG A 183 12.96 -0.01 -11.25
C ARG A 183 12.43 -1.26 -10.54
N ILE A 184 11.14 -1.54 -10.70
CA ILE A 184 10.44 -2.71 -10.17
C ILE A 184 9.92 -3.50 -11.38
N ASP A 185 10.63 -4.55 -11.78
CA ASP A 185 10.20 -5.37 -12.90
C ASP A 185 8.98 -6.26 -12.50
N PRO A 186 7.94 -6.36 -13.34
CA PRO A 186 6.77 -7.19 -13.06
C PRO A 186 7.06 -8.68 -12.89
N ILE A 187 6.14 -9.37 -12.22
CA ILE A 187 6.12 -10.83 -12.22
C ILE A 187 5.77 -11.30 -13.64
N ARG A 188 6.67 -12.08 -14.24
CA ARG A 188 6.45 -12.80 -15.51
C ARG A 188 5.89 -14.20 -15.29
#